data_AF-A0A538HEF2-F1
#
_entry.id   AF-A0A538HEF2-F1
#
_cell.length_a   1.000
_cell.length_b   1.000
_cell.length_c   1.000
_cell.angle_alpha   90.00
_cell.angle_beta   90.00
_cell.angle_gamma   90.00
#
_symmetry.space_group_name_H-M   'P 1'
#
loop_
_entity.id
_entity.type
_entity.pdbx_description
1 polymer ?
#
loop_
_entity_poly.entity_id
_entity_poly.type
_entity_poly.pdbx_seq_one_letter_code
_entity_poly.pdbx_strand_id
1 'polypeptide(L)' 'MPGAFEGKRGLVLGVANRRSIAWAIAKRLADEGATLAFTFQGERIE' A
#
# COMPACT_ATOMS: atom_id res chain seq x y z
N MET A 1 -20.29 2.91 8.31
CA MET A 1 -19.44 4.09 8.52
C MET A 1 -18.35 4.04 7.48
N PRO A 2 -18.00 5.14 6.81
CA PRO A 2 -16.90 5.15 5.85
C PRO A 2 -15.59 4.78 6.55
N GLY A 3 -14.71 4.06 5.86
CA GLY A 3 -13.39 3.70 6.38
C GLY A 3 -12.55 4.94 6.64
N ALA A 4 -11.64 4.92 7.62
CA ALA A 4 -10.90 6.11 8.04
C ALA A 4 -10.07 6.77 6.92
N PHE A 5 -9.78 6.01 5.86
CA PHE A 5 -9.01 6.45 4.71
C PHE A 5 -9.80 6.45 3.39
N GLU A 6 -11.12 6.35 3.45
CA GLU A 6 -11.98 6.38 2.27
C GLU A 6 -11.77 7.66 1.44
N GLY A 7 -11.61 7.49 0.12
CA GLY A 7 -11.37 8.59 -0.82
C GLY A 7 -9.94 9.16 -0.80
N LYS A 8 -9.06 8.72 0.10
CA LYS A 8 -7.66 9.17 0.14
C LYS A 8 -6.80 8.39 -0.86
N ARG A 9 -5.83 9.07 -1.47
CA ARG A 9 -4.84 8.49 -2.38
C ARG A 9 -3.46 8.55 -1.75
N GLY A 10 -2.70 7.46 -1.79
CA GLY A 10 -1.37 7.36 -1.18
C GLY A 10 -0.35 6.65 -2.06
N LEU A 11 0.91 7.09 -1.98
CA LEU A 11 2.06 6.41 -2.58
C LEU A 11 2.80 5.64 -1.48
N VAL A 12 2.98 4.34 -1.66
CA VAL A 12 3.71 3.45 -0.74
C VAL A 12 5.02 3.01 -1.39
N LEU A 13 6.13 3.26 -0.71
CA LEU A 13 7.47 2.82 -1.10
C LEU A 13 7.94 1.69 -0.19
N GLY A 14 8.84 0.84 -0.70
CA GLY A 14 9.53 -0.17 0.12
C GLY A 14 8.73 -1.45 0.40
N VAL A 15 7.71 -1.75 -0.41
CA VAL A 15 7.03 -3.06 -0.37
C VAL A 15 7.87 -4.07 -1.17
N ALA A 16 8.58 -4.95 -0.46
CA ALA A 16 9.34 -6.03 -1.09
C ALA A 16 8.55 -7.33 -1.17
N ASN A 17 7.79 -7.68 -0.13
CA ASN A 17 6.94 -8.87 -0.08
C ASN A 17 5.90 -8.73 1.05
N ARG A 18 5.09 -9.78 1.26
CA ARG A 18 4.02 -9.81 2.30
C ARG A 18 4.53 -9.74 3.75
N ARG A 19 5.84 -9.86 3.99
CA ARG A 19 6.47 -9.73 5.32
C ARG A 19 7.03 -8.32 5.56
N SER A 20 7.02 -7.42 4.58
CA SER A 20 7.50 -6.04 4.73
C SER A 20 6.62 -5.24 5.71
N ILE A 21 7.23 -4.33 6.48
CA ILE A 21 6.47 -3.37 7.31
C ILE A 21 5.59 -2.47 6.41
N ALA A 22 6.13 -2.01 5.28
CA ALA A 22 5.38 -1.22 4.29
C ALA A 22 4.14 -1.97 3.77
N TRP A 23 4.20 -3.30 3.65
CA TRP A 23 3.05 -4.11 3.25
C TRP A 23 1.97 -4.11 4.33
N ALA A 24 2.34 -4.28 5.60
CA ALA A 24 1.38 -4.26 6.70
C ALA A 24 0.67 -2.90 6.82
N ILE A 25 1.41 -1.80 6.65
CA ILE A 25 0.85 -0.44 6.61
C ILE A 25 -0.11 -0.29 5.43
N ALA A 26 0.35 -0.64 4.22
CA ALA A 26 -0.47 -0.53 3.01
C ALA A 26 -1.75 -1.35 3.11
N LYS A 27 -1.68 -2.56 3.65
CA LYS A 27 -2.85 -3.41 3.87
C LYS A 27 -3.87 -2.70 4.77
N ARG A 28 -3.44 -2.15 5.92
CA ARG A 28 -4.37 -1.47 6.82
C ARG A 28 -5.00 -0.23 6.20
N LEU A 29 -4.23 0.54 5.42
CA LEU A 29 -4.75 1.71 4.70
C LEU A 29 -5.79 1.31 3.65
N ALA A 30 -5.53 0.24 2.89
CA ALA A 30 -6.46 -0.29 1.89
C ALA A 30 -7.73 -0.87 2.53
N ASP A 31 -7.61 -1.60 3.64
CA ASP A 31 -8.73 -2.13 4.43
C ASP A 31 -9.65 -0.99 4.93
N GLU A 32 -9.10 0.22 5.12
CA GLU A 32 -9.82 1.43 5.53
C GLU A 32 -10.24 2.33 4.35
N GLY A 33 -10.15 1.85 3.11
CA GLY A 33 -10.69 2.52 1.92
C GLY A 33 -9.72 3.42 1.15
N ALA A 34 -8.42 3.40 1.45
CA ALA A 34 -7.43 4.13 0.65
C ALA A 34 -7.23 3.51 -0.74
N THR A 35 -7.02 4.37 -1.74
CA THR A 35 -6.45 3.96 -3.04
C THR A 35 -4.94 4.13 -3.01
N LEU A 36 -4.18 3.06 -3.23
CA LEU A 36 -2.72 3.06 -3.06
C LEU A 36 -2.00 2.78 -4.37
N ALA A 37 -0.94 3.56 -4.63
CA ALA A 37 0.06 3.29 -5.64
C ALA A 37 1.33 2.76 -4.97
N PHE A 38 2.06 1.88 -5.66
CA PHE A 38 3.27 1.27 -5.14
C PHE A 38 4.46 1.54 -6.05
N THR A 39 5.63 1.76 -5.46
CA THR A 39 6.90 1.63 -6.16
C THR A 39 7.50 0.26 -5.89
N PHE A 40 8.42 -0.16 -6.77
CA PHE A 40 9.26 -1.33 -6.57
C PHE A 40 10.71 -0.93 -6.84
N GLN A 41 11.65 -1.59 -6.18
CA GLN A 41 13.08 -1.41 -6.48
C GLN A 41 13.52 -2.42 -7.53
N GLY A 42 14.28 -1.96 -8.52
CA GLY A 42 14.81 -2.76 -9.63
C GLY A 42 13.81 -2.92 -10.78
N GLU A 43 14.22 -3.65 -11.82
CA GLU A 43 13.28 -4.10 -12.84
C GLU A 43 12.44 -5.24 -12.25
N ARG A 44 11.12 -5.13 -12.34
CA ARG A 44 10.23 -6.22 -11.98
C ARG A 44 10.44 -7.32 -13.02
N ILE A 45 11.25 -8.31 -12.68
CA ILE A 45 11.38 -9.51 -13.51
C ILE A 45 10.00 -10.18 -13.51
N GLU A 46 9.43 -10.30 -14.71
CA GLU A 46 8.11 -10.87 -14.99
C GLU A 46 7.99 -12.33 -14.56
#